data_AF-A0A7V5R3T7-F1
#
_entry.id   AF-A0A7V5R3T7-F1
#
_cell.length_a   1.000
_cell.length_b   1.000
_cell.length_c   1.000
_cell.angle_alpha   90.00
_cell.angle_beta   90.00
_cell.angle_gamma   90.00
#
_symmetry.space_group_name_H-M   'P 1'
#
loop_
_entity.id
_entity.type
_entity.pdbx_description
1 polymer ?
#
loop_
_entity_poly.entity_id
_entity_poly.type
_entity_poly.pdbx_seq_one_letter_code
_entity_poly.pdbx_strand_id
1 'polypeptide(L)'
;LEFAWQGVVEGNFNVHSLIVLLGGVFIMYTAMKEIWHMLSLEDEMHEQAKPQSFNKILTMVVIMNLVFSFDSILSAMALTDSYIIMAIAILISSGLMIWLADRVAEFLQKNRMYEVLGLFVLFIVGVMLISEGGHLAHLHFFGFPITPMSKTTFYFVLAILVIVEIVQSKYSQKLSRLKIEEHQD
;
A
#
# COMPACT_ATOMS: atom_id res chain seq x y z
N LEU A 1 14.59 -13.65 -17.48
CA LEU A 1 13.83 -14.81 -18.03
C LEU A 1 12.97 -14.26 -19.15
N GLU A 2 13.23 -14.62 -20.41
CA GLU A 2 12.39 -14.20 -21.54
C GLU A 2 11.19 -15.13 -21.64
N PHE A 3 10.00 -14.62 -21.29
CA PHE A 3 8.73 -15.31 -21.53
C PHE A 3 8.06 -14.64 -22.73
N ALA A 4 8.06 -15.32 -23.87
CA ALA A 4 7.34 -14.88 -25.07
C ALA A 4 6.05 -15.71 -25.20
N TRP A 5 4.95 -15.22 -24.61
CA TRP A 5 3.61 -15.66 -25.02
C TRP A 5 3.16 -14.72 -26.14
N GLN A 6 3.42 -15.15 -27.39
CA GLN A 6 3.14 -14.37 -28.60
C GLN A 6 1.74 -13.74 -28.55
N GLY A 7 1.70 -12.39 -28.52
CA GLY A 7 0.50 -11.58 -28.77
C GLY A 7 -0.30 -11.07 -27.56
N VAL A 8 0.05 -11.40 -26.31
CA VAL A 8 -0.70 -10.91 -25.13
C VAL A 8 0.19 -10.31 -24.03
N VAL A 9 1.37 -10.90 -23.78
CA VAL A 9 2.33 -10.42 -22.78
C VAL A 9 3.75 -10.62 -23.32
N GLU A 10 4.42 -9.54 -23.69
CA GLU A 10 5.85 -9.50 -23.98
C GLU A 10 6.54 -8.63 -22.93
N GLY A 11 7.61 -9.14 -22.32
CA GLY A 11 8.35 -8.41 -21.29
C GLY A 11 9.69 -9.06 -20.96
N ASN A 12 10.71 -8.23 -20.71
CA ASN A 12 12.01 -8.69 -20.24
C ASN A 12 12.04 -8.58 -18.71
N PHE A 13 11.78 -9.70 -18.04
CA PHE A 13 11.73 -9.74 -16.59
C PHE A 13 13.14 -9.81 -16.01
N ASN A 14 13.55 -8.69 -15.40
CA ASN A 14 14.67 -8.62 -14.46
C ASN A 14 14.18 -8.94 -13.04
N VAL A 15 15.06 -9.43 -12.17
CA VAL A 15 14.80 -9.71 -10.74
C VAL A 15 14.16 -8.50 -10.05
N HIS A 16 14.65 -7.30 -10.34
CA HIS A 16 14.08 -6.05 -9.83
C HIS A 16 12.59 -5.90 -10.22
N SER A 17 12.28 -5.99 -11.53
CA SER A 17 10.89 -5.85 -12.01
C SER A 17 9.94 -6.87 -11.39
N LEU A 18 10.42 -8.10 -11.14
CA LEU A 18 9.63 -9.15 -10.53
C LEU A 18 9.33 -8.87 -9.06
N ILE A 19 10.32 -8.43 -8.27
CA ILE A 19 10.13 -8.12 -6.85
C ILE A 19 9.17 -6.94 -6.68
N VAL A 20 9.34 -5.87 -7.47
CA VAL A 20 8.49 -4.68 -7.40
C VAL A 20 7.04 -5.00 -7.82
N LEU A 21 6.86 -5.75 -8.91
CA LEU A 21 5.53 -6.12 -9.39
C LEU A 21 4.81 -7.07 -8.42
N LEU A 22 5.50 -8.10 -7.91
CA LEU A 22 4.92 -9.00 -6.91
C LEU A 22 4.61 -8.26 -5.60
N GLY A 23 5.50 -7.36 -5.17
CA GLY A 23 5.30 -6.51 -4.01
C GLY A 23 4.08 -5.60 -4.16
N GLY A 24 3.94 -4.94 -5.30
CA GLY A 24 2.80 -4.09 -5.61
C GLY A 24 1.47 -4.85 -5.63
N VAL A 25 1.41 -6.01 -6.30
CA VAL A 25 0.22 -6.87 -6.30
C VAL A 25 -0.13 -7.31 -4.89
N PHE A 26 0.87 -7.71 -4.11
CA PHE A 26 0.67 -8.17 -2.74
C PHE A 26 0.12 -7.06 -1.83
N ILE A 27 0.71 -5.87 -1.89
CA ILE A 27 0.29 -4.69 -1.12
C ILE A 27 -1.14 -4.31 -1.49
N MET A 28 -1.43 -4.22 -2.80
CA MET A 28 -2.76 -3.89 -3.32
C MET A 28 -3.82 -4.92 -2.88
N TYR A 29 -3.50 -6.21 -2.99
CA TYR A 29 -4.39 -7.29 -2.55
C TYR A 29 -4.64 -7.23 -1.04
N THR A 30 -3.61 -7.00 -0.24
CA THR A 30 -3.74 -6.91 1.22
C THR A 30 -4.61 -5.71 1.61
N ALA A 31 -4.34 -4.53 1.05
CA ALA A 31 -5.15 -3.34 1.29
C ALA A 31 -6.62 -3.58 0.91
N MET A 32 -6.86 -4.13 -0.29
CA MET A 32 -8.20 -4.48 -0.75
C MET A 32 -8.90 -5.44 0.21
N LYS A 33 -8.23 -6.53 0.61
CA LYS A 33 -8.77 -7.53 1.54
C LYS A 33 -9.17 -6.91 2.89
N GLU A 34 -8.32 -6.07 3.46
CA GLU A 34 -8.61 -5.41 4.74
C GLU A 34 -9.75 -4.39 4.61
N ILE A 35 -9.82 -3.65 3.49
CA ILE A 35 -10.97 -2.76 3.18
C ILE A 35 -12.27 -3.57 3.11
N TRP A 36 -12.28 -4.70 2.39
CA TRP A 36 -13.45 -5.58 2.33
C TRP A 36 -13.86 -6.11 3.71
N HIS A 37 -12.90 -6.51 4.53
CA HIS A 37 -13.16 -7.00 5.89
C HIS A 37 -13.74 -5.90 6.79
N MET A 38 -13.27 -4.66 6.67
CA MET A 38 -13.86 -3.53 7.38
C MET A 38 -15.29 -3.21 6.94
N LEU A 39 -15.60 -3.40 5.66
CA LEU A 39 -16.96 -3.21 5.13
C LEU A 39 -17.90 -4.35 5.56
N SER A 40 -17.41 -5.59 5.64
CA SER A 40 -18.21 -6.75 6.06
C SER A 40 -18.46 -6.80 7.57
N LEU A 41 -17.61 -6.17 8.37
CA LEU A 41 -17.80 -6.02 9.82
C LEU A 41 -19.06 -5.21 10.21
N GLU A 42 -19.68 -4.50 9.27
CA GLU A 42 -20.98 -3.85 9.48
C GLU A 42 -22.17 -4.83 9.34
N ASP A 43 -21.96 -6.01 8.71
CA ASP A 43 -22.99 -7.03 8.43
C ASP A 43 -22.79 -8.38 9.17
N GLU A 44 -21.59 -8.69 9.68
CA GLU A 44 -21.25 -10.02 10.20
C GLU A 44 -21.23 -10.11 11.73
N MET A 45 -22.40 -10.29 12.36
CA MET A 45 -22.51 -10.83 13.72
C MET A 45 -22.29 -12.36 13.81
N HIS A 46 -22.06 -13.05 12.69
CA HIS A 46 -21.94 -14.50 12.68
C HIS A 46 -21.05 -15.01 11.54
N GLU A 47 -19.73 -15.13 11.74
CA GLU A 47 -18.95 -16.28 11.26
C GLU A 47 -17.62 -16.38 12.06
N GLN A 48 -17.28 -17.58 12.51
CA GLN A 48 -16.03 -17.84 13.21
C GLN A 48 -14.86 -17.80 12.21
N ALA A 49 -14.06 -16.74 12.26
CA ALA A 49 -12.84 -16.63 11.46
C ALA A 49 -11.92 -17.84 11.72
N LYS A 50 -11.67 -18.65 10.67
CA LYS A 50 -10.71 -19.77 10.76
C LYS A 50 -9.31 -19.25 11.10
N PRO A 51 -8.61 -19.85 12.06
CA PRO A 51 -7.25 -19.43 12.40
C PRO A 51 -6.32 -19.63 11.20
N GLN A 52 -5.65 -18.56 10.77
CA GLN A 52 -4.61 -18.68 9.75
C GLN A 52 -3.39 -19.42 10.33
N SER A 53 -2.79 -20.28 9.52
CA SER A 53 -1.58 -21.01 9.91
C SER A 53 -0.43 -20.03 10.21
N PHE A 54 0.22 -20.22 11.36
CA PHE A 54 1.40 -19.44 11.77
C PHE A 54 2.48 -19.38 10.68
N ASN A 55 2.71 -20.49 9.97
CA ASN A 55 3.68 -20.56 8.87
C ASN A 55 3.31 -19.62 7.73
N LYS A 56 2.00 -19.50 7.41
CA LYS A 56 1.52 -18.58 6.39
C LYS A 56 1.79 -17.13 6.79
N ILE A 57 1.51 -16.77 8.04
CA ILE A 57 1.73 -15.42 8.57
C ILE A 57 3.24 -15.09 8.53
N LEU A 58 4.09 -16.00 9.01
CA LEU A 58 5.54 -15.81 9.02
C LEU A 58 6.10 -15.62 7.60
N THR A 59 5.74 -16.49 6.66
CA THR A 59 6.17 -16.36 5.25
C THR A 59 5.72 -15.03 4.66
N MET A 60 4.50 -14.60 4.95
CA MET A 60 3.92 -13.35 4.48
C MET A 60 4.65 -12.11 5.04
N VAL A 61 5.00 -12.13 6.33
CA VAL A 61 5.79 -11.07 6.99
C VAL A 61 7.20 -10.99 6.41
N VAL A 62 7.86 -12.13 6.17
CA VAL A 62 9.21 -12.15 5.59
C VAL A 62 9.21 -11.60 4.16
N ILE A 63 8.25 -12.03 3.34
CA ILE A 63 8.08 -11.52 1.97
C ILE A 63 7.85 -10.00 2.00
N MET A 64 7.02 -9.50 2.93
CA MET A 64 6.75 -8.07 3.05
C MET A 64 7.97 -7.25 3.44
N ASN A 65 8.74 -7.71 4.41
CA ASN A 65 9.97 -7.03 4.81
C ASN A 65 10.99 -7.00 3.66
N LEU A 66 11.06 -8.07 2.86
CA LEU A 66 11.93 -8.13 1.69
C LEU A 66 11.52 -7.11 0.62
N VAL A 67 10.22 -7.06 0.28
CA VAL A 67 9.67 -6.09 -0.69
C VAL A 67 9.94 -4.64 -0.26
N PHE A 68 9.62 -4.29 0.99
CA PHE A 68 9.84 -2.93 1.50
C PHE A 68 11.33 -2.55 1.60
N SER A 69 12.19 -3.51 1.94
CA SER A 69 13.64 -3.27 1.97
C SER A 69 14.18 -2.98 0.56
N PHE A 70 13.65 -3.65 -0.46
CA PHE A 70 14.10 -3.48 -1.85
C PHE A 70 13.72 -2.10 -2.41
N ASP A 71 12.48 -1.64 -2.18
CA ASP A 71 12.02 -0.30 -2.56
C ASP A 71 12.84 0.81 -1.89
N SER A 72 13.14 0.63 -0.60
CA SER A 72 13.98 1.58 0.17
C SER A 72 15.41 1.65 -0.38
N ILE A 73 15.99 0.53 -0.80
CA ILE A 73 17.32 0.48 -1.43
C ILE A 73 17.31 1.21 -2.77
N LEU A 74 16.34 0.93 -3.64
CA LEU A 74 16.24 1.56 -4.96
C LEU A 74 16.02 3.07 -4.87
N SER A 75 15.15 3.50 -3.95
CA SER A 75 14.92 4.91 -3.66
C SER A 75 16.21 5.60 -3.19
N ALA A 76 17.01 4.94 -2.35
CA ALA A 76 18.28 5.48 -1.88
C ALA A 76 19.35 5.50 -2.99
N MET A 77 19.42 4.47 -3.84
CA MET A 77 20.30 4.42 -5.01
C MET A 77 20.00 5.53 -6.02
N ALA A 78 18.73 5.91 -6.19
CA ALA A 78 18.34 7.01 -7.07
C ALA A 78 18.73 8.40 -6.53
N LEU A 79 19.04 8.52 -5.23
CA LEU A 79 19.35 9.79 -4.56
C LEU A 79 20.86 10.03 -4.41
N THR A 80 21.67 8.97 -4.31
CA THR A 80 23.11 9.10 -4.14
C THR A 80 23.88 7.89 -4.65
N ASP A 81 25.03 8.14 -5.27
CA ASP A 81 25.96 7.10 -5.69
C ASP A 81 26.87 6.61 -4.54
N SER A 82 26.82 7.26 -3.37
CA SER A 82 27.65 6.88 -2.21
C SER A 82 27.03 5.74 -1.42
N TYR A 83 27.60 4.54 -1.56
CA TYR A 83 27.20 3.35 -0.82
C TYR A 83 27.14 3.55 0.70
N ILE A 84 28.05 4.34 1.26
CA ILE A 84 28.11 4.62 2.71
C ILE A 84 26.89 5.43 3.14
N ILE A 85 26.54 6.48 2.39
CA ILE A 85 25.38 7.34 2.70
C ILE A 85 24.09 6.52 2.57
N MET A 86 23.99 5.72 1.51
CA MET A 86 22.86 4.83 1.26
C MET A 86 22.65 3.83 2.41
N ALA A 87 23.70 3.14 2.84
CA ALA A 87 23.63 2.15 3.92
C ALA A 87 23.21 2.79 5.25
N ILE A 88 23.78 3.95 5.60
CA ILE A 88 23.43 4.67 6.83
C ILE A 88 21.97 5.13 6.78
N ALA A 89 21.51 5.67 5.65
CA ALA A 89 20.13 6.12 5.48
C ALA A 89 19.11 4.98 5.67
N ILE A 90 19.39 3.80 5.08
CA ILE A 90 18.51 2.63 5.19
C ILE A 90 18.46 2.12 6.63
N LEU A 91 19.60 2.03 7.32
CA LEU A 91 19.65 1.58 8.71
C LEU A 91 18.89 2.52 9.65
N ILE A 92 19.09 3.83 9.49
CA ILE A 92 18.36 4.84 10.28
C ILE A 92 16.86 4.77 9.99
N SER A 93 16.47 4.71 8.72
CA SER A 93 15.07 4.62 8.30
C SER A 93 14.38 3.37 8.86
N SER A 94 15.04 2.21 8.75
CA SER A 94 14.51 0.94 9.26
C SER A 94 14.36 0.96 10.79
N GLY A 95 15.35 1.51 11.50
CA GLY A 95 15.29 1.67 12.95
C GLY A 95 14.17 2.63 13.38
N LEU A 96 14.00 3.73 12.66
CA LEU A 96 12.93 4.69 12.89
C LEU A 96 11.55 4.06 12.64
N MET A 97 11.41 3.24 11.60
CA MET A 97 10.17 2.52 11.29
C MET A 97 9.75 1.61 12.45
N ILE A 98 10.68 0.80 12.98
CA ILE A 98 10.42 -0.07 14.14
C ILE A 98 10.03 0.76 15.36
N TRP A 99 10.74 1.86 15.64
CA TRP A 99 10.45 2.72 16.79
C TRP A 99 9.08 3.43 16.72
N LEU A 100 8.57 3.70 15.52
CA LEU A 100 7.25 4.33 15.32
C LEU A 100 6.11 3.33 15.15
N ALA A 101 6.39 2.09 14.75
CA ALA A 101 5.38 1.11 14.35
C ALA A 101 4.27 0.95 15.39
N ASP A 102 4.64 0.73 16.66
CA ASP A 102 3.68 0.53 17.74
C ASP A 102 2.81 1.77 17.98
N ARG A 103 3.43 2.97 18.00
CA ARG A 103 2.69 4.23 18.19
C ARG A 103 1.73 4.53 17.05
N VAL A 104 2.16 4.27 15.81
CA VAL A 104 1.32 4.46 14.63
C VAL A 104 0.17 3.46 14.66
N ALA A 105 0.43 2.19 14.98
CA ALA A 105 -0.60 1.16 15.08
C ALA A 105 -1.65 1.49 16.15
N GLU A 106 -1.24 1.89 17.35
CA GLU A 106 -2.16 2.32 18.42
C GLU A 106 -2.99 3.54 18.01
N PHE A 107 -2.39 4.52 17.34
CA PHE A 107 -3.09 5.71 16.86
C PHE A 107 -4.16 5.36 15.81
N LEU A 108 -3.82 4.49 14.85
CA LEU A 108 -4.75 4.06 13.81
C LEU A 108 -5.91 3.25 14.41
N GLN A 109 -5.62 2.31 15.32
CA GLN A 109 -6.66 1.49 15.99
C GLN A 109 -7.63 2.33 16.82
N LYS A 110 -7.16 3.40 17.46
CA LYS A 110 -8.03 4.31 18.24
C LYS A 110 -8.96 5.13 17.35
N ASN A 111 -8.60 5.34 16.09
CA ASN A 111 -9.28 6.24 15.17
C ASN A 111 -9.61 5.54 13.83
N ARG A 112 -10.75 4.84 13.79
CA ARG A 112 -11.22 4.04 12.63
C ARG A 112 -11.14 4.78 11.28
N MET A 113 -11.40 6.09 11.24
CA MET A 113 -11.27 6.90 10.02
C MET A 113 -9.82 6.95 9.49
N TYR A 114 -8.84 7.11 10.37
CA TYR A 114 -7.43 7.13 9.97
C TYR A 114 -6.91 5.74 9.62
N GLU A 115 -7.47 4.68 10.21
CA GLU A 115 -7.17 3.30 9.83
C GLU A 115 -7.56 3.02 8.36
N VAL A 116 -8.78 3.40 7.97
CA VAL A 116 -9.27 3.31 6.58
C VAL A 116 -8.42 4.16 5.63
N LEU A 117 -8.08 5.39 6.04
CA LEU A 117 -7.19 6.27 5.28
C LEU A 117 -5.84 5.59 4.99
N GLY A 118 -5.24 4.95 5.99
CA GLY A 118 -3.98 4.20 5.85
C GLY A 118 -4.09 3.05 4.84
N LEU A 119 -5.20 2.32 4.84
CA LEU A 119 -5.46 1.25 3.86
C LEU A 119 -5.59 1.80 2.42
N PHE A 120 -6.22 2.96 2.23
CA PHE A 120 -6.28 3.60 0.92
C PHE A 120 -4.91 4.10 0.44
N VAL A 121 -4.10 4.68 1.34
CA VAL A 121 -2.70 5.04 1.01
C VAL A 121 -1.93 3.79 0.57
N LEU A 122 -2.06 2.68 1.31
CA LEU A 122 -1.44 1.41 0.98
C LEU A 122 -1.90 0.87 -0.38
N PHE A 123 -3.20 0.98 -0.69
CA PHE A 123 -3.74 0.60 -1.99
C PHE A 123 -3.14 1.40 -3.15
N ILE A 124 -3.05 2.72 -3.02
CA ILE A 124 -2.45 3.60 -4.04
C ILE A 124 -0.95 3.33 -4.21
N VAL A 125 -0.22 3.04 -3.12
CA VAL A 125 1.18 2.58 -3.20
C VAL A 125 1.28 1.25 -3.96
N GLY A 126 0.36 0.32 -3.72
CA GLY A 126 0.28 -0.93 -4.48
C GLY A 126 0.11 -0.69 -5.99
N VAL A 127 -0.81 0.20 -6.38
CA VAL A 127 -1.03 0.58 -7.79
C VAL A 127 0.21 1.25 -8.41
N MET A 128 0.89 2.11 -7.65
CA MET A 128 2.14 2.74 -8.09
C MET A 128 3.21 1.68 -8.39
N LEU A 129 3.45 0.74 -7.46
CA LEU A 129 4.46 -0.30 -7.60
C LEU A 129 4.13 -1.28 -8.74
N ILE A 130 2.86 -1.62 -8.96
CA ILE A 130 2.46 -2.43 -10.12
C ILE A 130 2.78 -1.70 -11.43
N SER A 131 2.51 -0.40 -11.48
CA SER A 131 2.80 0.43 -12.66
C SER A 131 4.30 0.53 -12.93
N GLU A 132 5.10 0.72 -11.88
CA GLU A 132 6.56 0.80 -11.96
C GLU A 132 7.21 -0.55 -12.28
N GLY A 133 6.75 -1.63 -11.65
CA GLY A 133 7.17 -3.01 -11.95
C GLY A 133 6.82 -3.41 -13.38
N GLY A 134 5.64 -3.02 -13.86
CA GLY A 134 5.20 -3.25 -15.25
C GLY A 134 6.09 -2.50 -16.25
N HIS A 135 6.44 -1.25 -15.94
CA HIS A 135 7.37 -0.47 -16.74
C HIS A 135 8.78 -1.11 -16.77
N LEU A 136 9.31 -1.51 -15.61
CA LEU A 136 10.63 -2.15 -15.49
C LEU A 136 10.71 -3.48 -16.27
N ALA A 137 9.61 -4.24 -16.29
CA ALA A 137 9.52 -5.49 -17.04
C ALA A 137 9.27 -5.27 -18.55
N HIS A 138 9.21 -4.03 -19.04
CA HIS A 138 8.86 -3.69 -20.43
C HIS A 138 7.57 -4.38 -20.87
N LEU A 139 6.59 -4.48 -19.97
CA LEU A 139 5.32 -5.11 -20.28
C LEU A 139 4.58 -4.27 -21.33
N HIS A 140 4.34 -4.89 -22.48
CA HIS A 140 3.38 -4.40 -23.45
C HIS A 140 2.03 -5.05 -23.18
N PHE A 141 1.07 -4.27 -22.69
CA PHE A 141 -0.30 -4.72 -22.52
C PHE A 141 -1.09 -4.32 -23.77
N PHE A 142 -1.50 -5.29 -24.58
CA PHE A 142 -2.23 -5.05 -25.85
C PHE A 142 -1.51 -4.11 -26.86
N GLY A 143 -0.17 -4.10 -26.88
CA GLY A 143 0.61 -3.24 -27.78
C GLY A 143 0.85 -1.81 -27.28
N PHE A 144 0.31 -1.43 -26.11
CA PHE A 144 0.61 -0.16 -25.45
C PHE A 144 1.66 -0.39 -24.34
N PRO A 145 2.73 0.42 -24.28
CA PRO A 145 3.71 0.33 -23.21
C PRO A 145 3.08 0.76 -21.89
N ILE A 146 3.32 0.01 -20.82
CA ILE A 146 2.96 0.44 -19.46
C ILE A 146 3.90 1.60 -19.08
N THR A 147 3.35 2.81 -19.07
CA THR A 147 4.05 3.99 -18.55
C THR A 147 3.92 4.04 -17.04
N PRO A 148 5.01 4.29 -16.30
CA PRO A 148 4.96 4.36 -14.86
C PRO A 148 4.14 5.58 -14.43
N MET A 149 3.46 5.46 -13.29
CA MET A 149 2.75 6.58 -12.70
C MET A 149 3.74 7.67 -12.28
N SER A 150 3.48 8.93 -12.61
CA SER A 150 4.36 10.02 -12.20
C SER A 150 4.29 10.24 -10.68
N LYS A 151 5.44 10.53 -10.05
CA LYS A 151 5.49 10.86 -8.60
C LYS A 151 4.59 12.04 -8.25
N THR A 152 4.46 13.02 -9.16
CA THR A 152 3.55 14.16 -8.99
C THR A 152 2.10 13.72 -8.95
N THR A 153 1.68 12.82 -9.85
CA THR A 153 0.31 12.26 -9.83
C THR A 153 0.06 11.50 -8.54
N PHE A 154 1.05 10.74 -8.05
CA PHE A 154 0.95 10.02 -6.79
C PHE A 154 0.72 10.97 -5.60
N TYR A 155 1.57 12.00 -5.44
CA TYR A 155 1.40 12.97 -4.36
C TYR A 155 0.11 13.78 -4.48
N PHE A 156 -0.31 14.11 -5.70
CA PHE A 156 -1.57 14.80 -5.96
C PHE A 156 -2.77 13.96 -5.52
N VAL A 157 -2.79 12.66 -5.87
CA VAL A 157 -3.84 11.73 -5.44
C VAL A 157 -3.85 11.59 -3.92
N LEU A 158 -2.70 11.43 -3.27
CA LEU A 158 -2.62 11.35 -1.81
C LEU A 158 -3.15 12.62 -1.13
N ALA A 159 -2.79 13.79 -1.64
CA ALA A 159 -3.27 15.06 -1.11
C ALA A 159 -4.79 15.18 -1.21
N ILE A 160 -5.36 14.84 -2.37
CA ILE A 160 -6.82 14.81 -2.56
C ILE A 160 -7.48 13.82 -1.60
N LEU A 161 -6.91 12.63 -1.44
CA LEU A 161 -7.46 11.58 -0.59
C LEU A 161 -7.54 12.02 0.88
N VAL A 162 -6.48 12.65 1.38
CA VAL A 162 -6.47 13.25 2.73
C VAL A 162 -7.48 14.40 2.85
N ILE A 163 -7.59 15.26 1.84
CA ILE A 163 -8.58 16.36 1.87
C ILE A 163 -10.00 15.82 1.88
N VAL A 164 -10.33 14.86 1.02
CA VAL A 164 -11.63 14.21 0.96
C VAL A 164 -11.97 13.59 2.31
N GLU A 165 -11.01 12.89 2.92
CA GLU A 165 -11.19 12.27 4.25
C GLU A 165 -11.46 13.30 5.35
N ILE A 166 -10.72 14.43 5.35
CA ILE A 166 -10.95 15.52 6.32
C ILE A 166 -12.35 16.11 6.13
N VAL A 167 -12.77 16.33 4.89
CA VAL A 167 -14.11 16.87 4.58
C VAL A 167 -15.20 15.89 5.01
N GLN A 168 -15.05 14.61 4.67
CA GLN A 168 -16.00 13.56 5.03
C GLN A 168 -16.10 13.37 6.54
N SER A 169 -14.97 13.36 7.24
CA SER A 169 -14.91 13.27 8.70
C SER A 169 -15.64 14.43 9.37
N LYS A 170 -15.41 15.67 8.90
CA LYS A 170 -16.14 16.85 9.42
C LYS A 170 -17.64 16.81 9.12
N TYR A 171 -18.01 16.36 7.92
CA TYR A 171 -19.42 16.25 7.52
C TYR A 171 -20.17 15.20 8.36
N SER A 172 -19.56 14.03 8.56
CA SER A 172 -20.08 12.95 9.40
C SER A 172 -20.29 13.41 10.85
N GLN A 173 -19.32 14.12 11.43
CA GLN A 173 -19.44 14.70 12.78
C GLN A 173 -20.55 15.74 12.90
N LYS A 174 -20.82 16.51 11.85
CA LYS A 174 -21.90 17.51 11.86
C LYS A 174 -23.27 16.84 11.78
N LEU A 175 -23.42 15.82 10.94
CA LEU A 175 -24.65 15.03 10.81
C LEU A 175 -25.01 14.29 12.10
N SER A 176 -24.02 13.68 12.78
CA SER A 176 -24.27 12.98 14.04
C SER A 176 -24.72 13.91 15.16
N ARG A 177 -24.21 15.15 15.20
CA ARG A 177 -24.67 16.18 16.15
C ARG A 177 -26.12 16.60 15.90
N LEU A 178 -26.50 16.83 14.64
CA LEU A 178 -27.86 17.23 14.27
C LEU A 178 -28.91 16.16 14.62
N LYS A 179 -28.58 14.87 14.43
CA LYS A 179 -29.47 13.76 14.82
C LYS A 179 -29.68 13.64 16.33
N ILE A 180 -28.71 14.06 17.15
CA ILE A 180 -28.84 14.05 18.61
C ILE A 180 -29.75 15.18 19.08
N GLU A 181 -29.69 16.34 18.42
CA GLU A 181 -30.56 17.49 18.72
C GLU A 181 -32.03 17.20 18.37
N GLU A 182 -32.33 16.53 17.25
CA GLU A 182 -33.72 16.15 16.87
C GLU A 182 -34.40 15.10 17.79
N HIS A 183 -33.63 14.34 18.58
CA HIS A 183 -34.17 13.31 19.49
C HIS A 183 -34.31 13.80 20.95
N GLN A 184 -33.98 15.06 21.24
CA GLN A 184 -34.12 15.67 22.57
C GLN A 184 -35.34 16.60 22.74
N ASP A 185 -36.08 16.88 21.65
CA ASP A 185 -37.37 17.59 21.65
C ASP A 185 -38.56 16.61 21.54
#